data_AF-A0A9D7YGV6-F1
#
_entry.id   AF-A0A9D7YGV6-F1
#
_cell.length_a   1.000
_cell.length_b   1.000
_cell.length_c   1.000
_cell.angle_alpha   90.00
_cell.angle_beta   90.00
_cell.angle_gamma   90.00
#
_symmetry.space_group_name_H-M   'P 1'
#
loop_
_entity.id
_entity.type
_entity.pdbx_description
1 polymer ?
#
loop_
_entity_poly.entity_id
_entity_poly.type
_entity_poly.pdbx_seq_one_letter_code
_entity_poly.pdbx_strand_id
1 'polypeptide(L)'
;MTHGDAPTELTFRAFQSLIRERYYATDAARGAPGTFMWLIEEVGELATALQDNAPGKSPTAEQRANLEEEFADVIAWLTTLANIAGVDLASALRKYTDRDGVEGVKD
;
A
#
# COMPACT_ATOMS: atom_id res chain seq x y z
N MET A 1 36.92 -1.42 -6.20
CA MET A 1 36.05 -0.29 -5.82
C MET A 1 34.63 -0.81 -5.70
N THR A 2 34.25 -1.26 -4.51
CA THR A 2 32.87 -1.66 -4.20
C THR A 2 32.08 -0.37 -3.96
N HIS A 3 31.25 0.03 -4.91
CA HIS A 3 30.20 1.02 -4.62
C HIS A 3 29.21 0.30 -3.71
N GLY A 4 29.31 0.55 -2.40
CA GLY A 4 28.26 0.19 -1.48
C GLY A 4 27.06 1.06 -1.83
N ASP A 5 26.14 0.48 -2.60
CA ASP A 5 24.85 1.07 -2.86
C ASP A 5 24.17 1.22 -1.50
N ALA A 6 24.00 2.45 -1.03
CA ALA A 6 23.18 2.70 0.14
C ALA A 6 21.79 2.10 -0.14
N PRO A 7 21.12 1.46 0.84
CA PRO A 7 19.78 0.94 0.60
C PRO A 7 18.92 2.10 0.09
N THR A 8 18.43 2.00 -1.14
CA THR A 8 17.54 2.98 -1.74
C THR A 8 16.36 3.17 -0.79
N GLU A 9 16.23 4.36 -0.21
CA GLU A 9 15.09 4.66 0.66
C GLU A 9 13.79 4.29 -0.05
N LEU A 10 12.87 3.64 0.68
CA LEU A 10 11.57 3.27 0.15
C LEU A 10 10.76 4.53 -0.13
N THR A 11 10.66 4.90 -1.41
CA THR A 11 9.75 5.95 -1.88
C THR A 11 8.50 5.33 -2.50
N PHE A 12 7.37 6.03 -2.47
CA PHE A 12 6.15 5.59 -3.16
C PHE A 12 6.38 5.32 -4.64
N ARG A 13 7.24 6.13 -5.30
CA ARG A 13 7.60 5.92 -6.71
C ARG A 13 8.38 4.61 -6.89
N ALA A 14 9.40 4.36 -6.08
CA ALA A 14 10.18 3.12 -6.15
C ALA A 14 9.32 1.89 -5.85
N PHE A 15 8.46 1.98 -4.82
CA PHE A 15 7.52 0.92 -4.48
C PHE A 15 6.53 0.65 -5.62
N GLN A 16 5.94 1.69 -6.20
CA GLN A 16 4.99 1.55 -7.31
C GLN A 16 5.64 0.90 -8.54
N SER A 17 6.87 1.28 -8.87
CA SER A 17 7.64 0.63 -9.94
C SER A 17 7.90 -0.85 -9.65
N LEU A 18 8.33 -1.18 -8.43
CA LEU A 18 8.57 -2.57 -8.02
C LEU A 18 7.32 -3.44 -8.16
N ILE A 19 6.16 -2.96 -7.67
CA ILE A 19 4.88 -3.65 -7.80
C ILE A 19 4.49 -3.82 -9.28
N ARG A 20 4.71 -2.78 -10.10
CA ARG A 20 4.43 -2.84 -11.54
C ARG A 20 5.29 -3.91 -12.22
N GLU A 21 6.59 -3.92 -11.95
CA GLU A 21 7.53 -4.86 -12.55
C GLU A 21 7.19 -6.32 -12.22
N ARG A 22 6.75 -6.59 -11.00
CA ARG A 22 6.45 -7.96 -10.56
C ARG A 22 5.09 -8.48 -10.98
N TYR A 23 4.04 -7.65 -10.90
CA TYR A 23 2.66 -8.17 -10.89
C TYR A 23 1.79 -7.63 -12.03
N TYR A 24 2.20 -6.56 -12.71
CA TYR A 24 1.34 -5.87 -13.68
C TYR A 24 0.81 -6.76 -14.79
N ALA A 25 1.65 -7.63 -15.38
CA ALA A 25 1.23 -8.46 -16.51
C ALA A 25 0.03 -9.36 -16.17
N THR A 26 0.08 -10.01 -14.99
CA THR A 26 -0.98 -10.89 -14.51
C THR A 26 -2.20 -10.08 -14.07
N ASP A 27 -1.99 -9.02 -13.29
CA ASP A 27 -3.09 -8.29 -12.67
C ASP A 27 -3.83 -7.38 -13.66
N ALA A 28 -3.14 -6.84 -14.66
CA ALA A 28 -3.78 -6.09 -15.74
C ALA A 28 -4.68 -6.99 -16.60
N ALA A 29 -4.34 -8.27 -16.75
CA ALA A 29 -5.21 -9.24 -17.43
C ALA A 29 -6.50 -9.53 -16.63
N ARG A 30 -6.44 -9.50 -15.29
CA ARG A 30 -7.65 -9.56 -14.42
C ARG A 30 -8.48 -8.28 -14.49
N GLY A 31 -7.85 -7.15 -14.77
CA GLY A 31 -8.50 -5.85 -14.93
C GLY A 31 -8.87 -5.19 -13.59
N ALA A 32 -9.20 -3.89 -13.65
CA ALA A 32 -9.42 -3.07 -12.46
C ALA A 32 -10.55 -3.57 -11.54
N PRO A 33 -11.75 -3.97 -12.05
CA PRO A 33 -12.82 -4.48 -11.17
C PRO A 33 -12.43 -5.75 -10.40
N GLY A 34 -11.74 -6.69 -11.07
CA GLY A 34 -11.30 -7.92 -10.41
C GLY A 34 -10.17 -7.68 -9.41
N THR A 35 -9.23 -6.79 -9.73
CA THR A 35 -8.16 -6.40 -8.80
C THR A 35 -8.70 -5.57 -7.62
N PHE A 36 -9.76 -4.79 -7.80
CA PHE A 36 -10.43 -4.13 -6.69
C PHE A 36 -10.99 -5.12 -5.66
N MET A 37 -11.49 -6.28 -6.11
CA MET A 37 -11.96 -7.31 -5.16
C MET A 37 -10.83 -7.85 -4.28
N TRP A 38 -9.63 -8.07 -4.83
CA TRP A 38 -8.45 -8.44 -4.04
C TRP A 38 -8.08 -7.36 -3.02
N LEU A 39 -8.10 -6.08 -3.42
CA LEU A 39 -7.89 -4.99 -2.45
C LEU A 39 -8.91 -5.04 -1.29
N ILE A 40 -10.18 -5.35 -1.57
CA ILE A 40 -11.20 -5.44 -0.51
C ILE A 40 -11.02 -6.67 0.38
N GLU A 41 -10.52 -7.78 -0.18
CA GLU A 41 -10.11 -8.96 0.59
C GLU A 41 -9.05 -8.57 1.64
N GLU A 42 -7.96 -7.93 1.22
CA GLU A 42 -6.91 -7.48 2.16
C GLU A 42 -7.41 -6.47 3.20
N VAL A 43 -8.36 -5.60 2.82
CA VAL A 43 -8.98 -4.69 3.80
C VAL A 43 -9.77 -5.47 4.86
N GLY A 44 -10.38 -6.60 4.48
CA GLY A 44 -11.05 -7.51 5.41
C GLY A 44 -10.06 -8.26 6.32
N GLU A 45 -8.94 -8.71 5.77
CA GLU A 45 -7.87 -9.35 6.54
C GLU A 45 -7.25 -8.35 7.53
N LEU A 46 -6.95 -7.13 7.08
CA LEU A 46 -6.52 -6.02 7.95
C LEU A 46 -7.54 -5.73 9.06
N ALA A 47 -8.84 -5.72 8.76
CA ALA A 47 -9.86 -5.51 9.78
C ALA A 47 -9.83 -6.61 10.86
N THR A 48 -9.58 -7.86 10.47
CA THR A 48 -9.42 -8.99 11.39
C THR A 48 -8.16 -8.83 12.24
N ALA A 49 -7.02 -8.51 11.62
CA ALA A 49 -5.76 -8.29 12.33
C ALA A 49 -5.84 -7.13 13.33
N LEU A 50 -6.55 -6.05 12.98
CA LEU A 50 -6.82 -4.93 13.90
C LEU A 50 -7.65 -5.35 15.11
N GLN A 51 -8.68 -6.17 14.90
CA GLN A 51 -9.54 -6.66 15.98
C GLN A 51 -8.77 -7.55 16.96
N ASP A 52 -7.86 -8.38 16.45
CA ASP A 52 -7.00 -9.24 17.27
C ASP A 52 -6.00 -8.44 18.11
N ASN A 53 -5.59 -7.27 17.62
CA ASN A 53 -4.67 -6.35 18.29
C ASN A 53 -5.37 -5.21 19.05
N ALA A 54 -6.68 -5.27 19.24
CA ALA A 54 -7.47 -4.21 19.85
C ALA A 54 -7.10 -3.94 21.34
N PRO A 55 -7.38 -2.73 21.87
CA PRO A 55 -7.12 -2.42 23.28
C PRO A 55 -7.74 -3.44 24.25
N GLY A 56 -6.98 -3.86 25.25
CA GLY A 56 -7.39 -4.90 26.21
C GLY A 56 -7.13 -6.34 25.75
N LYS A 57 -6.62 -6.54 24.53
CA LYS A 57 -6.07 -7.82 24.07
C LYS A 57 -4.58 -7.92 24.45
N SER A 58 -4.10 -9.16 24.51
CA SER A 58 -2.68 -9.50 24.63
C SER A 58 -2.26 -10.30 23.40
N PRO A 59 -2.06 -9.63 22.24
CA PRO A 59 -1.80 -10.32 20.98
C PRO A 59 -0.47 -11.09 21.03
N THR A 60 -0.45 -12.25 20.37
CA THR A 60 0.77 -13.05 20.18
C THR A 60 1.75 -12.31 19.26
N ALA A 61 3.00 -12.78 19.21
CA ALA A 61 3.98 -12.25 18.26
C ALA A 61 3.51 -12.45 16.79
N GLU A 62 2.86 -13.58 16.52
CA GLU A 62 2.27 -13.90 15.22
C GLU A 62 1.14 -12.94 14.85
N GLN A 63 0.22 -12.64 15.78
CA GLN A 63 -0.85 -11.66 15.52
C GLN A 63 -0.32 -10.25 15.28
N ARG A 64 0.81 -9.88 15.89
CA ARG A 64 1.47 -8.60 15.59
C ARG A 64 2.14 -8.60 14.22
N ALA A 65 2.81 -9.70 13.86
CA ALA A 65 3.41 -9.85 12.54
C ALA A 65 2.35 -9.80 11.43
N ASN A 66 1.22 -10.51 11.63
CA ASN A 66 0.09 -10.48 10.71
C ASN A 66 -0.44 -9.05 10.52
N LEU A 67 -0.57 -8.27 11.60
CA LEU A 67 -0.99 -6.88 11.48
C LEU A 67 -0.07 -6.06 10.56
N GLU A 68 1.24 -6.21 10.69
CA GLU A 68 2.21 -5.53 9.83
C GLU A 68 2.09 -5.99 8.37
N GLU A 69 1.87 -7.28 8.15
CA GLU A 69 1.66 -7.91 6.84
C GLU A 69 0.41 -7.34 6.14
N GLU A 70 -0.74 -7.32 6.81
CA GLU A 70 -1.99 -6.82 6.20
C GLU A 70 -1.92 -5.32 5.84
N PHE A 71 -1.19 -4.52 6.62
CA PHE A 71 -0.94 -3.13 6.25
C PHE A 71 -0.12 -3.03 4.96
N ALA A 72 0.87 -3.90 4.79
CA ALA A 72 1.68 -3.96 3.58
C ALA A 72 0.86 -4.43 2.37
N ASP A 73 -0.01 -5.44 2.55
CA ASP A 73 -0.80 -6.01 1.47
C ASP A 73 -1.88 -5.04 0.97
N VAL A 74 -2.57 -4.31 1.85
CA VAL A 74 -3.47 -3.22 1.43
C VAL A 74 -2.73 -2.18 0.57
N ILE A 75 -1.52 -1.79 0.97
CA ILE A 75 -0.71 -0.84 0.20
C ILE A 75 -0.29 -1.45 -1.14
N ALA A 76 0.10 -2.72 -1.18
CA ALA A 76 0.52 -3.43 -2.39
C ALA A 76 -0.63 -3.49 -3.40
N TRP A 77 -1.82 -3.92 -2.98
CA TRP A 77 -2.97 -4.04 -3.86
C TRP A 77 -3.55 -2.70 -4.32
N LEU A 78 -3.53 -1.68 -3.46
CA LEU A 78 -3.86 -0.31 -3.88
C LEU A 78 -2.89 0.17 -4.97
N THR A 79 -1.61 -0.15 -4.82
CA THR A 79 -0.56 0.20 -5.78
C THR A 79 -0.72 -0.57 -7.09
N THR A 80 -1.08 -1.85 -7.05
CA THR A 80 -1.46 -2.63 -8.23
C THR A 80 -2.62 -2.00 -8.96
N LEU A 81 -3.69 -1.61 -8.24
CA LEU A 81 -4.85 -0.96 -8.85
C LEU A 81 -4.47 0.38 -9.50
N ALA A 82 -3.63 1.19 -8.86
CA ALA A 82 -3.12 2.43 -9.42
C ALA A 82 -2.30 2.19 -10.70
N ASN A 83 -1.47 1.14 -10.72
CA ASN A 83 -0.71 0.75 -11.90
C ASN A 83 -1.60 0.37 -13.09
N ILE A 84 -2.70 -0.36 -12.84
CA ILE A 84 -3.70 -0.74 -13.85
C ILE A 84 -4.47 0.49 -14.34
N ALA A 85 -4.83 1.40 -13.43
CA ALA A 85 -5.58 2.61 -13.73
C ALA A 85 -4.72 3.73 -14.38
N GLY A 86 -3.40 3.55 -14.48
CA GLY A 86 -2.49 4.56 -15.01
C GLY A 86 -2.28 5.76 -14.09
N VAL A 87 -2.43 5.58 -12.77
CA VAL A 87 -2.29 6.65 -11.76
C VAL A 87 -0.87 6.63 -11.18
N ASP A 88 -0.18 7.77 -11.20
CA ASP A 88 1.10 7.97 -10.46
C ASP A 88 0.79 8.36 -9.01
N LEU A 89 1.02 7.44 -8.06
CA LEU A 89 0.68 7.63 -6.65
C LEU A 89 1.50 8.74 -5.99
N ALA A 90 2.81 8.81 -6.28
CA ALA A 90 3.67 9.85 -5.74
C ALA A 90 3.18 11.26 -6.14
N SER A 91 2.62 11.39 -7.34
CA SER A 91 2.00 12.60 -7.84
C SER A 91 0.65 12.88 -7.21
N ALA A 92 -0.20 11.85 -7.07
CA ALA A 92 -1.51 11.97 -6.42
C ALA A 92 -1.39 12.40 -4.95
N LEU A 93 -0.38 11.89 -4.25
CA LEU A 93 -0.13 12.19 -2.83
C LEU A 93 0.33 13.64 -2.58
N ARG A 94 0.77 14.38 -3.62
CA ARG A 94 1.09 15.82 -3.48
C ARG A 94 -0.04 16.64 -2.88
N LYS A 95 -1.29 16.21 -3.09
CA LYS A 95 -2.48 16.80 -2.45
C LYS A 95 -2.36 16.95 -0.92
N TYR A 96 -1.61 16.07 -0.25
CA TYR A 96 -1.46 16.06 1.21
C TYR A 96 -0.04 16.43 1.68
N THR A 97 0.92 16.51 0.77
CA THR A 97 2.33 16.80 1.12
C THR A 97 2.78 18.20 0.71
N ASP A 98 2.05 18.86 -0.20
CA ASP A 98 2.26 20.25 -0.52
C ASP A 98 1.69 21.14 0.61
N ARG A 99 2.60 21.70 1.42
CA ARG A 99 2.25 22.49 2.60
C ARG A 99 1.66 23.86 2.25
N ASP A 100 1.79 24.29 1.00
CA ASP A 100 1.32 25.60 0.53
C ASP A 100 -0.06 25.50 -0.16
N GLY A 101 -0.64 24.29 -0.25
CA GLY A 101 -1.88 24.01 -1.01
C GLY A 101 -3.14 23.70 -0.20
N VAL A 102 -3.10 23.76 1.14
CA VAL A 102 -4.26 23.45 1.99
C VAL A 102 -4.90 24.73 2.52
N GLU A 103 -5.70 25.39 1.68
CA GLU A 103 -6.73 26.31 2.19
C GLU A 103 -7.97 25.48 2.59
N GLY A 104 -8.29 25.51 3.88
CA GLY A 104 -9.54 24.98 4.41
C GLY A 104 -9.38 23.69 5.22
N VAL A 105 -9.33 23.85 6.55
CA VAL A 105 -9.81 22.79 7.44
C VAL A 105 -11.29 22.61 7.11
N LYS A 106 -11.70 21.44 6.61
CA LYS A 106 -13.12 21.08 6.62
C LYS A 106 -13.47 20.77 8.08
N ASP A 107 -14.35 21.58 8.66
CA ASP A 107 -14.97 21.38 9.97
C ASP A 107 -15.64 20.00 10.08
#